data_AF-A0A357JG37-F1
#
_entry.id   AF-A0A357JG37-F1
#
_cell.length_a   1.000
_cell.length_b   1.000
_cell.length_c   1.000
_cell.angle_alpha   90.00
_cell.angle_beta   90.00
_cell.angle_gamma   90.00
#
_symmetry.space_group_name_H-M   'P 1'
#
loop_
_entity.id
_entity.type
_entity.pdbx_description
1 polymer ?
#
loop_
_entity_poly.entity_id
_entity_poly.type
_entity_poly.pdbx_seq_one_letter_code
_entity_poly.pdbx_strand_id
1 'polypeptide(L)'
;MSKYYQASGKSSPTSFLLFILTSVIAIPVLALAYTYLIWYIPFIYINLFITAGFGFAVGMAISHLAVKTGKVRNSTIAIIFGFLGGLFALYFSWAIWVDLVINAGESYGNSRIGITTSNIEFLQVFGLVLQPDTLFNFISEINKTGTWGIRGGTVSGTFLTIIWIIELLIILILSIIFPYLKAKAPFCEVD
;
A
#
# COMPACT_ATOMS: atom_id res chain seq x y z
N MET A 1 34.50 -24.88 -4.41
CA MET A 1 33.09 -25.26 -4.70
C MET A 1 32.21 -24.71 -3.60
N SER A 2 31.26 -23.82 -3.90
CA SER A 2 30.32 -23.33 -2.89
C SER A 2 29.40 -24.47 -2.46
N LYS A 3 29.45 -24.87 -1.19
CA LYS A 3 28.56 -25.89 -0.60
C LYS A 3 27.12 -25.39 -0.35
N TYR A 4 26.75 -24.25 -0.93
CA TYR A 4 25.50 -23.56 -0.65
C TYR A 4 24.63 -23.46 -1.91
N TYR A 5 23.31 -23.61 -1.73
CA TYR A 5 22.33 -23.49 -2.80
C TYR A 5 22.42 -22.12 -3.49
N GLN A 6 22.40 -22.12 -4.81
CA GLN A 6 22.38 -20.92 -5.63
C GLN A 6 21.12 -20.95 -6.51
N ALA A 7 20.31 -19.88 -6.43
CA ALA A 7 19.06 -19.80 -7.20
C ALA A 7 19.36 -19.77 -8.71
N SER A 8 18.57 -20.51 -9.49
CA SER A 8 18.75 -20.64 -10.95
C SER A 8 18.55 -19.32 -11.73
N GLY A 9 17.96 -18.29 -11.11
CA GLY A 9 17.77 -16.98 -11.75
C GLY A 9 16.67 -16.93 -12.81
N LYS A 10 15.91 -18.01 -12.99
CA LYS A 10 14.82 -18.12 -13.95
C LYS A 10 13.50 -17.59 -13.38
N SER A 11 12.60 -17.16 -14.27
CA SER A 11 11.22 -16.78 -13.96
C SER A 11 10.27 -17.34 -15.02
N SER A 12 9.13 -17.88 -14.60
CA SER A 12 8.08 -18.31 -15.52
C SER A 12 7.29 -17.11 -16.04
N PRO A 13 6.87 -17.06 -17.32
CA PRO A 13 5.94 -16.05 -17.83
C PRO A 13 4.63 -15.98 -17.03
N THR A 14 4.20 -17.09 -16.42
CA THR A 14 3.00 -17.14 -15.58
C THR A 14 3.08 -16.26 -14.33
N SER A 15 4.29 -15.94 -13.85
CA SER A 15 4.45 -15.08 -12.67
C SER A 15 4.02 -13.64 -12.92
N PHE A 16 4.20 -13.13 -14.14
CA PHE A 16 3.78 -11.79 -14.53
C PHE A 16 2.25 -11.69 -14.56
N LEU A 17 1.58 -12.72 -15.10
CA LEU A 17 0.12 -12.79 -15.08
C LEU A 17 -0.42 -12.86 -13.65
N LEU A 18 0.18 -13.68 -12.78
CA LEU A 18 -0.20 -13.77 -11.36
C LEU A 18 0.07 -12.46 -10.61
N PHE A 19 1.15 -11.75 -10.94
CA PHE A 19 1.44 -10.43 -10.39
C PHE A 19 0.36 -9.41 -10.78
N ILE A 20 -0.07 -9.39 -12.04
CA ILE A 20 -1.15 -8.50 -12.51
C ILE A 20 -2.45 -8.85 -11.79
N LEU A 21 -2.83 -10.13 -11.71
CA LEU A 21 -4.03 -10.54 -10.99
C LEU A 21 -3.99 -10.16 -9.50
N THR A 22 -2.84 -10.36 -8.86
CA THR A 22 -2.64 -9.97 -7.45
C THR A 22 -2.78 -8.45 -7.30
N SER A 23 -2.22 -7.69 -8.23
CA SER A 23 -2.30 -6.23 -8.23
C SER A 23 -3.71 -5.72 -8.48
N VAL A 24 -4.49 -6.32 -9.37
CA VAL A 24 -5.84 -5.82 -9.68
C VAL A 24 -6.90 -6.28 -8.67
N ILE A 25 -6.66 -7.38 -7.96
CA ILE A 25 -7.66 -7.98 -7.07
C ILE A 25 -7.26 -7.83 -5.59
N ALA A 26 -6.13 -8.44 -5.18
CA ALA A 26 -5.77 -8.52 -3.77
C ALA A 26 -5.31 -7.17 -3.21
N ILE A 27 -4.50 -6.42 -3.98
CA ILE A 27 -3.94 -5.13 -3.51
C ILE A 27 -5.05 -4.08 -3.26
N PRO A 28 -6.04 -3.87 -4.14
CA PRO A 28 -7.12 -2.92 -3.89
C PRO A 28 -7.94 -3.26 -2.64
N VAL A 29 -8.19 -4.54 -2.38
CA VAL A 29 -8.89 -4.99 -1.17
C VAL A 29 -8.05 -4.68 0.08
N LEU A 30 -6.74 -4.93 0.04
CA LEU A 30 -5.84 -4.58 1.14
C LEU A 30 -5.74 -3.06 1.35
N ALA A 31 -5.68 -2.30 0.25
CA ALA A 31 -5.63 -0.84 0.29
C ALA A 31 -6.93 -0.25 0.87
N LEU A 32 -8.09 -0.81 0.51
CA LEU A 32 -9.38 -0.44 1.10
C LEU A 32 -9.37 -0.66 2.62
N ALA A 33 -8.98 -1.85 3.07
CA ALA A 33 -8.91 -2.17 4.49
C ALA A 33 -7.93 -1.24 5.24
N TYR A 34 -6.74 -1.01 4.68
CA TYR A 34 -5.75 -0.09 5.23
C TYR A 34 -6.30 1.34 5.37
N THR A 35 -6.87 1.87 4.29
CA THR A 35 -7.38 3.24 4.25
C THR A 35 -8.52 3.44 5.25
N TYR A 36 -9.43 2.46 5.38
CA TYR A 36 -10.49 2.51 6.40
C TYR A 36 -9.91 2.52 7.82
N LEU A 37 -8.89 1.68 8.10
CA LEU A 37 -8.27 1.65 9.41
C LEU A 37 -7.65 3.00 9.79
N ILE A 38 -6.87 3.62 8.89
CA ILE A 38 -6.23 4.92 9.19
C ILE A 38 -7.24 6.08 9.25
N TRP A 39 -8.36 5.98 8.53
CA TRP A 39 -9.42 7.00 8.54
C TRP A 39 -10.18 7.01 9.87
N TYR A 40 -10.55 5.84 10.37
CA TYR A 40 -11.39 5.71 11.57
C TYR A 40 -10.60 5.63 12.89
N ILE A 41 -9.28 5.42 12.83
CA ILE A 41 -8.42 5.34 14.03
C ILE A 41 -7.63 6.66 14.18
N PRO A 42 -8.06 7.59 15.05
CA PRO A 42 -7.45 8.91 15.19
C PRO A 42 -6.18 8.90 16.07
N PHE A 43 -5.32 7.89 15.92
CA PHE A 43 -4.10 7.72 16.73
C PHE A 43 -2.86 7.52 15.84
N ILE A 44 -2.02 8.55 15.75
CA ILE A 44 -0.83 8.57 14.87
C ILE A 44 0.13 7.41 15.08
N TYR A 45 0.37 7.01 16.34
CA TYR A 45 1.29 5.91 16.65
C TYR A 45 0.71 4.56 16.23
N ILE A 46 -0.61 4.38 16.31
CA ILE A 46 -1.28 3.17 15.85
C ILE A 46 -1.28 3.12 14.33
N ASN A 47 -1.51 4.27 13.67
CA ASN A 47 -1.46 4.37 12.22
C ASN A 47 -0.09 3.95 11.67
N LEU A 48 1.02 4.30 12.35
CA LEU A 48 2.35 3.82 11.97
C LEU A 48 2.44 2.27 11.94
N PHE A 49 1.88 1.58 12.94
CA PHE A 49 1.84 0.12 12.95
C PHE A 49 0.90 -0.45 11.90
N ILE A 50 -0.23 0.21 11.64
CA ILE A 50 -1.17 -0.16 10.57
C ILE A 50 -0.49 -0.05 9.20
N THR A 51 0.26 1.02 8.94
CA THR A 51 1.05 1.20 7.72
C THR A 51 2.11 0.10 7.56
N ALA A 52 2.82 -0.24 8.64
CA ALA A 52 3.75 -1.37 8.60
C ALA A 52 3.04 -2.70 8.32
N GLY A 53 1.89 -2.93 8.96
CA GLY A 53 1.05 -4.11 8.72
C GLY A 53 0.53 -4.19 7.28
N PHE A 54 0.18 -3.06 6.68
CA PHE A 54 -0.25 -2.98 5.29
C PHE A 54 0.89 -3.29 4.32
N GLY A 55 2.07 -2.67 4.49
CA GLY A 55 3.26 -2.99 3.68
C GLY A 55 3.66 -4.46 3.79
N PHE A 56 3.57 -5.03 5.00
CA PHE A 56 3.76 -6.46 5.27
C PHE A 56 2.74 -7.32 4.51
N ALA A 57 1.45 -7.00 4.60
CA ALA A 57 0.39 -7.75 3.94
C ALA A 57 0.53 -7.72 2.40
N VAL A 58 0.87 -6.57 1.82
CA VAL A 58 1.15 -6.42 0.38
C VAL A 58 2.36 -7.27 -0.02
N GLY A 59 3.46 -7.18 0.73
CA GLY A 59 4.67 -7.98 0.48
C GLY A 59 4.39 -9.49 0.56
N MET A 60 3.60 -9.94 1.54
CA MET A 60 3.16 -11.32 1.65
C MET A 60 2.28 -11.75 0.48
N ALA A 61 1.29 -10.94 0.10
CA ALA A 61 0.41 -11.25 -1.02
C ALA A 61 1.21 -11.47 -2.30
N ILE A 62 2.13 -10.57 -2.63
CA ILE A 62 3.02 -10.69 -3.80
C ILE A 62 3.94 -11.92 -3.68
N SER A 63 4.53 -12.13 -2.50
CA SER A 63 5.44 -13.24 -2.24
C SER A 63 4.77 -14.61 -2.41
N HIS A 64 3.55 -14.78 -1.89
CA HIS A 64 2.82 -16.04 -1.97
C HIS A 64 2.12 -16.24 -3.31
N LEU A 65 1.42 -15.22 -3.83
CA LEU A 65 0.59 -15.37 -5.02
C LEU A 65 1.39 -15.24 -6.31
N ALA A 66 2.30 -14.27 -6.42
CA ALA A 66 3.06 -14.04 -7.64
C ALA A 66 4.41 -14.77 -7.67
N VAL A 67 5.20 -14.68 -6.59
CA VAL A 67 6.58 -15.22 -6.56
C VAL A 67 6.60 -16.74 -6.33
N LYS A 68 5.93 -17.23 -5.29
CA LYS A 68 5.91 -18.68 -4.97
C LYS A 68 5.16 -19.47 -6.04
N THR A 69 3.92 -19.11 -6.34
CA THR A 69 3.08 -19.82 -7.32
C THR A 69 3.59 -19.63 -8.75
N GLY A 70 4.12 -18.45 -9.08
CA GLY A 70 4.79 -18.20 -10.36
C GLY A 70 6.21 -18.77 -10.47
N LYS A 71 6.68 -19.50 -9.46
CA LYS A 71 8.00 -20.16 -9.41
C LYS A 71 9.15 -19.20 -9.78
N VAL A 72 9.12 -17.96 -9.27
CA VAL A 72 10.14 -16.93 -9.56
C VAL A 72 11.41 -17.18 -8.74
N ARG A 73 12.54 -17.38 -9.41
CA ARG A 73 13.86 -17.61 -8.77
C ARG A 73 14.88 -16.52 -9.09
N ASN A 74 14.44 -15.46 -9.76
CA ASN A 74 15.22 -14.26 -10.00
C ASN A 74 14.90 -13.24 -8.91
N SER A 75 15.86 -12.94 -8.03
CA SER A 75 15.66 -11.98 -6.95
C SER A 75 15.39 -10.57 -7.47
N THR A 76 15.93 -10.19 -8.62
CA THR A 76 15.71 -8.87 -9.22
C THR A 76 14.26 -8.73 -9.68
N ILE A 77 13.69 -9.75 -10.33
CA ILE A 77 12.27 -9.74 -10.75
C ILE A 77 11.35 -9.69 -9.52
N ALA A 78 11.68 -10.44 -8.47
CA ALA A 78 10.91 -10.41 -7.23
C ALA A 78 10.95 -9.04 -6.53
N ILE A 79 12.12 -8.37 -6.54
CA ILE A 79 12.25 -6.98 -6.06
C ILE A 79 11.37 -6.05 -6.89
N ILE A 80 11.41 -6.15 -8.22
CA ILE A 80 10.58 -5.33 -9.12
C ILE A 80 9.10 -5.53 -8.83
N PHE A 81 8.64 -6.77 -8.64
CA PHE A 81 7.25 -7.06 -8.27
C PHE A 81 6.89 -6.42 -6.92
N GLY A 82 7.75 -6.56 -5.91
CA GLY A 82 7.53 -5.94 -4.60
C GLY A 82 7.47 -4.41 -4.67
N PHE A 83 8.37 -3.79 -5.43
CA PHE A 83 8.43 -2.34 -5.62
C PHE A 83 7.20 -1.82 -6.36
N LEU A 84 6.87 -2.40 -7.53
CA LEU A 84 5.70 -2.00 -8.31
C LEU A 84 4.40 -2.26 -7.56
N GLY A 85 4.28 -3.40 -6.88
CA GLY A 85 3.11 -3.71 -6.08
C GLY A 85 2.95 -2.78 -4.88
N GLY A 86 4.04 -2.37 -4.23
CA GLY A 86 4.02 -1.37 -3.16
C GLY A 86 3.58 0.02 -3.64
N LEU A 87 4.10 0.48 -4.78
CA LEU A 87 3.65 1.73 -5.42
C LEU A 87 2.18 1.67 -5.81
N PHE A 88 1.74 0.55 -6.38
CA PHE A 88 0.35 0.35 -6.76
C PHE A 88 -0.58 0.35 -5.53
N ALA A 89 -0.15 -0.30 -4.44
CA ALA A 89 -0.87 -0.32 -3.17
C ALA A 89 -1.03 1.09 -2.57
N LEU A 90 0.07 1.88 -2.58
CA LEU A 90 0.05 3.28 -2.16
C LEU A 90 -0.92 4.11 -3.00
N TYR A 91 -0.83 3.99 -4.34
CA TYR A 91 -1.69 4.74 -5.26
C TYR A 91 -3.17 4.46 -5.03
N PHE A 92 -3.56 3.17 -4.90
CA PHE A 92 -4.93 2.79 -4.57
C PHE A 92 -5.35 3.30 -3.20
N SER A 93 -4.47 3.21 -2.20
CA SER A 93 -4.78 3.72 -0.86
C SER A 93 -5.07 5.22 -0.87
N TRP A 94 -4.34 6.01 -1.66
CA TRP A 94 -4.58 7.44 -1.85
C TRP A 94 -5.88 7.72 -2.57
N ALA A 95 -6.20 6.98 -3.65
CA ALA A 95 -7.46 7.17 -4.37
C ALA A 95 -8.68 6.91 -3.46
N ILE A 96 -8.64 5.83 -2.69
CA ILE A 96 -9.69 5.49 -1.71
C ILE A 96 -9.74 6.55 -0.61
N TRP A 97 -8.58 7.02 -0.14
CA TRP A 97 -8.53 7.99 0.95
C TRP A 97 -9.09 9.35 0.53
N VAL A 98 -8.75 9.81 -0.68
CA VAL A 98 -9.29 11.05 -1.25
C VAL A 98 -10.81 10.93 -1.43
N ASP A 99 -11.33 9.78 -1.85
CA ASP A 99 -12.77 9.54 -1.90
C ASP A 99 -13.44 9.71 -0.52
N LEU A 100 -12.88 9.10 0.54
CA LEU A 100 -13.39 9.26 1.90
C LEU A 100 -13.33 10.70 2.41
N VAL A 101 -12.31 11.47 1.99
CA VAL A 101 -12.19 12.90 2.32
C VAL A 101 -13.25 13.73 1.59
N ILE A 102 -13.49 13.46 0.30
CA ILE A 102 -14.50 14.19 -0.49
C ILE A 102 -15.90 13.89 0.04
N ASN A 103 -16.17 12.62 0.35
CA ASN A 103 -17.46 12.14 0.83
C ASN A 103 -17.54 12.15 2.36
N ALA A 104 -16.75 13.00 3.01
CA ALA A 104 -16.78 13.21 4.44
C ALA A 104 -18.08 13.93 4.85
N GLY A 105 -18.88 13.26 5.68
CA GLY A 105 -20.12 13.78 6.25
C GLY A 105 -19.90 14.43 7.61
N GLU A 106 -20.85 14.20 8.52
CA GLU A 106 -20.77 14.74 9.87
C GLU A 106 -19.62 14.10 10.69
N SER A 107 -18.99 14.92 11.51
CA SER A 107 -17.97 14.47 12.46
C SER A 107 -18.58 14.36 13.86
N TYR A 108 -18.57 13.14 14.40
CA TYR A 108 -19.08 12.84 15.74
C TYR A 108 -17.92 12.73 16.72
N GLY A 109 -17.98 13.45 17.83
CA GLY A 109 -16.94 13.39 18.85
C GLY A 109 -16.96 14.51 19.85
N ASN A 110 -15.89 14.59 20.63
CA ASN A 110 -15.61 15.70 21.54
C ASN A 110 -14.39 16.48 21.04
N SER A 111 -14.10 17.62 21.66
CA SER A 111 -12.92 18.49 21.46
C SER A 111 -11.54 17.79 21.45
N ARG A 112 -11.45 16.49 21.77
CA ARG A 112 -10.22 15.70 21.80
C ARG A 112 -10.20 14.50 20.85
N ILE A 113 -11.36 13.92 20.51
CA ILE A 113 -11.48 12.71 19.70
C ILE A 113 -12.74 12.86 18.86
N GLY A 114 -12.58 12.81 17.54
CA GLY A 114 -13.67 12.88 16.57
C GLY A 114 -13.53 11.78 15.53
N ILE A 115 -14.67 11.29 15.06
CA ILE A 115 -14.79 10.30 13.99
C ILE A 115 -15.69 10.91 12.93
N THR A 116 -15.18 11.03 11.71
CA THR A 116 -15.95 11.54 10.58
C THR A 116 -16.55 10.37 9.80
N THR A 117 -17.87 10.36 9.68
CA THR A 117 -18.54 9.35 8.86
C THR A 117 -18.34 9.68 7.39
N SER A 118 -17.87 8.72 6.61
CA SER A 118 -17.71 8.86 5.17
C SER A 118 -18.29 7.65 4.45
N ASN A 119 -18.92 7.88 3.31
CA ASN A 119 -19.41 6.82 2.43
C ASN A 119 -18.44 6.65 1.27
N ILE A 120 -18.18 5.40 0.87
CA ILE A 120 -17.34 5.13 -0.29
C ILE A 120 -18.17 5.08 -1.56
N GLU A 121 -17.76 5.83 -2.57
CA GLU A 121 -18.37 5.80 -3.89
C GLU A 121 -17.46 5.09 -4.88
N PHE A 122 -17.73 3.80 -5.16
CA PHE A 122 -16.85 2.99 -5.99
C PHE A 122 -16.56 3.60 -7.37
N LEU A 123 -17.56 4.20 -8.02
CA LEU A 123 -17.37 4.84 -9.33
C LEU A 123 -16.42 6.04 -9.25
N GLN A 124 -16.48 6.81 -8.17
CA GLN A 124 -15.58 7.93 -7.92
C GLN A 124 -14.16 7.44 -7.65
N VAL A 125 -13.98 6.39 -6.83
CA VAL A 125 -12.66 5.75 -6.63
C VAL A 125 -12.06 5.31 -7.96
N PHE A 126 -12.82 4.64 -8.83
CA PHE A 126 -12.32 4.25 -10.15
C PHE A 126 -11.99 5.46 -11.03
N GLY A 127 -12.80 6.53 -10.97
CA GLY A 127 -12.51 7.80 -11.65
C GLY A 127 -11.19 8.41 -11.20
N LEU A 128 -10.95 8.48 -9.89
CA LEU A 128 -9.71 8.98 -9.29
C LEU A 128 -8.50 8.12 -9.66
N VAL A 129 -8.65 6.79 -9.66
CA VAL A 129 -7.59 5.86 -10.08
C VAL A 129 -7.22 6.07 -11.56
N LEU A 130 -8.19 6.30 -12.44
CA LEU A 130 -7.97 6.49 -13.88
C LEU A 130 -7.51 7.91 -14.25
N GLN A 131 -7.70 8.89 -13.37
CA GLN A 131 -7.34 10.30 -13.59
C GLN A 131 -6.30 10.76 -12.56
N PRO A 132 -5.01 10.42 -12.76
CA PRO A 132 -3.96 10.73 -11.79
C PRO A 132 -3.80 12.23 -11.54
N ASP A 133 -3.96 13.07 -12.56
CA ASP A 133 -3.85 14.54 -12.42
C ASP A 133 -4.87 15.08 -11.41
N THR A 134 -6.12 14.64 -11.50
CA THR A 134 -7.19 15.00 -10.58
C THR A 134 -6.88 14.53 -9.16
N LEU A 135 -6.43 13.28 -9.01
CA LEU A 135 -6.06 12.72 -7.72
C LEU A 135 -4.94 13.53 -7.05
N PHE A 136 -3.85 13.84 -7.76
CA PHE A 136 -2.74 14.61 -7.21
C PHE A 136 -3.12 16.07 -6.91
N ASN A 137 -4.05 16.65 -7.67
CA ASN A 137 -4.59 17.98 -7.36
C ASN A 137 -5.35 17.97 -6.02
N PHE A 138 -6.20 16.97 -5.78
CA PHE A 138 -6.87 16.81 -4.49
C PHE A 138 -5.88 16.57 -3.36
N ILE A 139 -4.89 15.69 -3.54
CA ILE A 139 -3.84 15.44 -2.54
C ILE A 139 -3.09 16.73 -2.21
N SER A 140 -2.76 17.56 -3.22
CA SER A 140 -2.09 18.84 -3.03
C SER A 140 -2.96 19.83 -2.24
N GLU A 141 -4.25 19.91 -2.55
CA GLU A 141 -5.17 20.79 -1.84
C GLU A 141 -5.41 20.35 -0.39
N ILE A 142 -5.52 19.04 -0.17
CA ILE A 142 -5.58 18.45 1.16
C ILE A 142 -4.28 18.71 1.93
N ASN A 143 -3.13 18.69 1.27
CA ASN A 143 -1.86 18.99 1.91
C ASN A 143 -1.82 20.44 2.44
N LYS A 144 -2.40 21.40 1.72
CA LYS A 144 -2.47 22.80 2.18
C LYS A 144 -3.41 22.97 3.37
N THR A 145 -4.56 22.29 3.36
CA THR A 145 -5.64 22.47 4.35
C THR A 145 -5.43 21.61 5.60
N GLY A 146 -4.94 20.39 5.43
CA GLY A 146 -4.82 19.37 6.47
C GLY A 146 -6.15 18.67 6.77
N THR A 147 -6.09 17.38 7.12
CA THR A 147 -7.28 16.55 7.41
C THR A 147 -7.42 16.16 8.88
N TRP A 148 -6.36 16.25 9.65
CA TRP A 148 -6.34 15.91 11.07
C TRP A 148 -5.31 16.77 11.81
N GLY A 149 -5.30 16.73 13.14
CA GLY A 149 -4.48 17.62 13.96
C GLY A 149 -3.95 16.97 15.23
N ILE A 150 -2.89 17.57 15.81
CA ILE A 150 -2.30 17.16 17.08
C ILE A 150 -2.44 18.34 18.06
N ARG A 151 -3.01 18.09 19.25
CA ARG A 151 -3.15 19.09 20.34
C ARG A 151 -3.86 20.39 19.89
N GLY A 152 -4.81 20.30 18.96
CA GLY A 152 -5.59 21.44 18.47
C GLY A 152 -4.97 22.20 17.29
N GLY A 153 -3.76 21.86 16.85
CA GLY A 153 -3.18 22.37 15.61
C GLY A 153 -3.42 21.41 14.44
N THR A 154 -3.89 21.93 13.30
CA THR A 154 -4.04 21.15 12.07
C THR A 154 -2.68 20.77 11.49
N VAL A 155 -2.55 19.52 11.07
CA VAL A 155 -1.35 18.99 10.41
C VAL A 155 -1.49 19.22 8.91
N SER A 156 -0.69 20.14 8.37
CA SER A 156 -0.66 20.48 6.96
C SER A 156 0.75 20.78 6.46
N GLY A 157 0.91 20.89 5.14
CA GLY A 157 2.12 21.29 4.46
C GLY A 157 3.28 20.30 4.66
N THR A 158 4.43 20.85 5.00
CA THR A 158 5.69 20.09 5.10
C THR A 158 5.60 18.95 6.11
N PHE A 159 4.91 19.15 7.23
CA PHE A 159 4.81 18.11 8.27
C PHE A 159 3.98 16.91 7.79
N LEU A 160 2.85 17.15 7.12
CA LEU A 160 2.04 16.07 6.54
C LEU A 160 2.82 15.32 5.44
N THR A 161 3.57 16.06 4.62
CA THR A 161 4.40 15.47 3.56
C THR A 161 5.48 14.54 4.11
N ILE A 162 6.12 14.91 5.23
CA ILE A 162 7.10 14.04 5.90
C ILE A 162 6.46 12.73 6.35
N ILE A 163 5.25 12.78 6.90
CA ILE A 163 4.52 11.57 7.32
C ILE A 163 4.26 10.67 6.12
N TRP A 164 3.74 11.22 5.01
CA TRP A 164 3.51 10.44 3.79
C TRP A 164 4.79 9.83 3.20
N ILE A 165 5.93 10.54 3.27
CA ILE A 165 7.23 10.00 2.84
C ILE A 165 7.63 8.82 3.74
N ILE A 166 7.46 8.93 5.06
CA ILE A 166 7.75 7.84 5.99
C ILE A 166 6.85 6.63 5.71
N GLU A 167 5.55 6.85 5.50
CA GLU A 167 4.60 5.79 5.14
C GLU A 167 4.99 5.10 3.83
N LEU A 168 5.34 5.89 2.81
CA LEU A 168 5.81 5.40 1.53
C LEU A 168 7.04 4.51 1.70
N LEU A 169 8.03 4.96 2.48
CA LEU A 169 9.25 4.18 2.72
C LEU A 169 8.94 2.86 3.43
N ILE A 170 8.10 2.88 4.47
CA ILE A 170 7.70 1.68 5.20
C ILE A 170 7.02 0.68 4.27
N ILE A 171 6.04 1.13 3.49
CA ILE A 171 5.28 0.27 2.58
C ILE A 171 6.20 -0.32 1.52
N LEU A 172 7.06 0.49 0.88
CA LEU A 172 7.97 0.01 -0.16
C LEU A 172 9.03 -0.95 0.37
N ILE A 173 9.64 -0.65 1.51
CA ILE A 173 10.67 -1.53 2.09
C ILE A 173 10.07 -2.89 2.42
N LEU A 174 8.91 -2.91 3.09
CA LEU A 174 8.26 -4.16 3.46
C LEU A 174 7.73 -4.91 2.24
N SER A 175 7.16 -4.22 1.25
CA SER A 175 6.65 -4.87 0.04
C SER A 175 7.76 -5.52 -0.79
N ILE A 176 9.01 -5.05 -0.68
CA ILE A 176 10.18 -5.61 -1.39
C ILE A 176 10.82 -6.78 -0.64
N ILE A 177 10.96 -6.69 0.68
CA ILE A 177 11.72 -7.68 1.48
C ILE A 177 11.12 -9.08 1.34
N PHE A 178 9.79 -9.24 1.44
CA PHE A 178 9.17 -10.57 1.43
C PHE A 178 9.27 -11.29 0.07
N PRO A 179 8.97 -10.66 -1.08
CA PRO A 179 9.23 -11.25 -2.39
C PRO A 179 10.71 -11.61 -2.58
N TYR A 180 11.63 -10.74 -2.17
CA TYR A 180 13.07 -10.97 -2.28
C TYR A 180 13.53 -12.20 -1.49
N LEU A 181 13.15 -12.29 -0.21
CA LEU A 181 13.48 -13.44 0.64
C LEU A 181 12.91 -14.72 0.06
N LYS A 182 11.69 -14.66 -0.51
CA LYS A 182 11.04 -15.83 -1.09
C LYS A 182 11.71 -16.33 -2.36
N ALA A 183 12.17 -15.44 -3.23
CA ALA A 183 12.89 -15.81 -4.45
C ALA A 183 14.28 -16.43 -4.16
N LYS A 184 14.87 -16.14 -2.99
CA LYS A 184 16.14 -16.74 -2.54
C LYS A 184 15.99 -18.05 -1.77
N ALA A 185 14.78 -18.40 -1.36
CA ALA A 185 14.55 -19.63 -0.61
C ALA A 185 14.92 -20.87 -1.46
N PRO A 186 15.46 -21.94 -0.85
CA PRO A 186 15.73 -23.19 -1.56
C PRO A 186 14.48 -23.69 -2.26
N PHE A 187 14.60 -24.02 -3.55
CA PHE A 187 13.50 -24.48 -4.38
C PHE A 187 13.84 -25.85 -4.99
N CYS A 188 12.99 -26.85 -4.75
CA CYS A 188 13.04 -28.15 -5.42
C CYS A 188 12.35 -28.05 -6.79
N GLU A 189 13.05 -28.41 -7.87
CA GLU A 189 12.49 -28.29 -9.24
C GLU A 189 11.42 -29.34 -9.58
N VAL A 190 11.22 -30.32 -8.70
CA VAL A 190 10.40 -31.52 -8.93
C VAL A 190 8.93 -31.31 -8.51
N ASP A 191 8.64 -30.23 -7.78
CA ASP A 191 7.27 -29.75 -7.48
C ASP A 191 6.82 -28.70 -8.52
#